data_AF-Q09304-F1
#
_entry.id   AF-Q09304-F1
#
_cell.length_a   1.000
_cell.length_b   1.000
_cell.length_c   1.000
_cell.angle_alpha   90.00
_cell.angle_beta   90.00
_cell.angle_gamma   90.00
#
_symmetry.space_group_name_H-M   'P 1'
#
loop_
_entity.id
_entity.type
_entity.pdbx_description
1 polymer ?
#
loop_
_entity_poly.entity_id
_entity_poly.type
_entity_poly.pdbx_seq_one_letter_code
_entity_poly.pdbx_strand_id
1 'polypeptide(L)'
;MKSERVNYPVKLLNFILSIMNSYLFVLIVSIGFAESSSPKSSTSCSLMTSCAVEKCLDRGMVGRIITESSRDEVFGNLVEKFDMVCIAAKCGNECSQCKHCHYALEQMSALAQGEKTSGLCPKLETCVFNCLTEDVSKVLSCVATRCNVHCYDGDCPSCKMISRRIFSNICKQHSMTTQPQIKYEGTCPNLFMELADDYVAMKKKKL
;
A
#
# COMPACT_ATOMS: atom_id res chain seq x y z
N MET A 1 14.40 -21.95 19.31
CA MET A 1 14.89 -20.58 19.02
C MET A 1 14.17 -19.65 19.98
N LYS A 2 14.90 -18.89 20.81
CA LYS A 2 14.33 -17.97 21.80
C LYS A 2 13.58 -16.84 21.07
N SER A 3 12.28 -16.74 21.28
CA SER A 3 11.45 -15.62 20.84
C SER A 3 11.73 -14.44 21.78
N GLU A 4 12.55 -13.49 21.32
CA GLU A 4 12.70 -12.20 22.00
C GLU A 4 11.48 -11.35 21.69
N ARG A 5 10.67 -11.09 22.72
CA ARG A 5 9.52 -10.17 22.65
C ARG A 5 10.04 -8.76 22.39
N VAL A 6 9.74 -8.21 21.21
CA VAL A 6 9.95 -6.80 20.89
C VAL A 6 9.07 -5.96 21.81
N ASN A 7 9.70 -5.17 22.67
CA ASN A 7 9.02 -4.30 23.62
C ASN A 7 8.60 -3.02 22.88
N TYR A 8 7.35 -2.96 22.41
CA TYR A 8 6.83 -1.78 21.73
C TYR A 8 6.77 -0.58 22.69
N PRO A 9 7.04 0.65 22.21
CA PRO A 9 6.90 1.83 23.05
C PRO A 9 5.44 1.95 23.52
N VAL A 10 5.25 2.14 24.83
CA VAL A 10 3.93 2.23 25.50
C VAL A 10 2.96 3.17 24.79
N LYS A 11 3.46 4.22 24.10
CA LYS A 11 2.64 5.14 23.30
C LYS A 11 2.00 4.48 22.08
N LEU A 12 2.72 3.60 21.37
CA LEU A 12 2.18 2.84 20.24
C LEU A 12 1.15 1.83 20.75
N LEU A 13 1.43 1.17 21.87
CA LEU A 13 0.49 0.26 22.51
C LEU A 13 -0.81 0.98 22.90
N ASN A 14 -0.73 2.17 23.51
CA ASN A 14 -1.88 2.99 23.87
C ASN A 14 -2.65 3.52 22.66
N PHE A 15 -1.95 3.90 21.58
CA PHE A 15 -2.58 4.33 20.34
C PHE A 15 -3.34 3.17 19.68
N ILE A 16 -2.73 1.98 19.64
CA ILE A 16 -3.37 0.75 19.15
C ILE A 16 -4.56 0.38 20.04
N LEU A 17 -4.43 0.40 21.37
CA LEU A 17 -5.52 0.12 22.31
C LEU A 17 -6.70 1.09 22.15
N SER A 18 -6.42 2.38 21.92
CA SER A 18 -7.46 3.40 21.66
C SER A 18 -8.22 3.12 20.36
N ILE A 19 -7.48 2.75 19.31
CA ILE A 19 -8.07 2.35 18.03
C ILE A 19 -8.89 1.07 18.21
N MET A 20 -8.38 0.06 18.90
CA MET A 20 -9.07 -1.21 19.12
C MET A 20 -10.33 -1.07 19.97
N ASN A 21 -10.32 -0.26 21.03
CA ASN A 21 -11.54 0.02 21.81
C ASN A 21 -12.59 0.75 20.95
N SER A 22 -12.16 1.64 20.06
CA SER A 22 -13.06 2.30 19.12
C SER A 22 -13.67 1.28 18.13
N TYR A 23 -12.87 0.34 17.61
CA TYR A 23 -13.36 -0.72 16.72
C TYR A 23 -14.22 -1.77 17.42
N LEU A 24 -13.93 -2.13 18.68
CA LEU A 24 -14.75 -3.07 19.45
C LEU A 24 -16.15 -2.47 19.71
N PHE A 25 -16.21 -1.17 20.00
CA PHE A 25 -17.47 -0.45 20.18
C PHE A 25 -18.28 -0.39 18.87
N VAL A 26 -17.61 -0.17 17.73
CA VAL A 26 -18.25 -0.20 16.40
C VAL A 26 -18.71 -1.61 16.02
N LEU A 27 -17.92 -2.66 16.31
CA LEU A 27 -18.28 -4.05 16.03
C LEU A 27 -19.52 -4.49 16.82
N ILE A 28 -19.62 -4.14 18.10
CA ILE A 28 -20.80 -4.46 18.92
C ILE A 28 -22.07 -3.80 18.35
N VAL A 29 -21.96 -2.57 17.83
CA VAL A 29 -23.08 -1.87 17.18
C VAL A 29 -23.42 -2.47 15.79
N SER A 30 -22.42 -2.99 15.08
CA SER A 30 -22.59 -3.51 13.71
C SER A 30 -23.16 -4.94 13.65
N ILE A 31 -22.98 -5.75 14.70
CA ILE A 31 -23.50 -7.13 14.76
C ILE A 31 -25.04 -7.17 14.81
N GLY A 32 -25.71 -6.02 15.06
CA GLY A 32 -27.16 -5.88 14.94
C GLY A 32 -27.71 -5.86 13.50
N PHE A 33 -26.86 -5.85 12.47
CA PHE A 33 -27.27 -5.84 11.06
C PHE A 33 -26.62 -6.97 10.28
N ALA A 34 -27.14 -8.19 10.43
CA ALA A 34 -26.84 -9.30 9.54
C ALA A 34 -28.05 -9.55 8.62
N GLU A 35 -28.00 -9.06 7.38
CA GLU A 35 -28.77 -9.64 6.29
C GLU A 35 -28.23 -9.19 4.91
N SER A 36 -28.05 -10.18 4.02
CA SER A 36 -28.05 -10.10 2.54
C SER A 36 -26.77 -9.70 1.74
N SER A 37 -26.06 -10.75 1.29
CA SER A 37 -25.77 -11.12 -0.13
C SER A 37 -25.27 -10.09 -1.17
N SER A 38 -24.12 -10.39 -1.81
CA SER A 38 -23.86 -10.46 -3.29
C SER A 38 -22.38 -10.17 -3.65
N PRO A 39 -21.84 -10.68 -4.77
CA PRO A 39 -20.41 -10.61 -5.11
C PRO A 39 -19.98 -9.18 -5.52
N LYS A 40 -19.68 -8.32 -4.54
CA LYS A 40 -19.27 -6.91 -4.70
C LYS A 40 -17.77 -6.69 -4.98
N SER A 41 -17.00 -7.72 -5.36
CA SER A 41 -15.53 -7.68 -5.27
C SER A 41 -14.83 -6.72 -6.25
N SER A 42 -15.39 -6.48 -7.44
CA SER A 42 -14.79 -5.55 -8.41
C SER A 42 -15.06 -4.08 -8.04
N THR A 43 -16.29 -3.79 -7.61
CA THR A 43 -16.71 -2.44 -7.22
C THR A 43 -16.04 -1.99 -5.92
N SER A 44 -15.85 -2.89 -4.94
CA SER A 44 -15.24 -2.52 -3.66
C SER A 44 -13.80 -2.02 -3.81
N CYS A 45 -12.98 -2.69 -4.62
CA CYS A 45 -11.62 -2.23 -4.89
C CYS A 45 -11.58 -0.92 -5.70
N SER A 46 -12.60 -0.64 -6.52
CA SER A 46 -12.71 0.62 -7.25
C SER A 46 -12.97 1.79 -6.31
N LEU A 47 -13.85 1.61 -5.32
CA LEU A 47 -14.12 2.61 -4.27
C LEU A 47 -12.86 2.88 -3.44
N MET A 48 -12.16 1.83 -3.00
CA MET A 48 -10.89 1.96 -2.28
C MET A 48 -9.87 2.75 -3.11
N THR A 49 -9.72 2.41 -4.39
CA THR A 49 -8.77 3.08 -5.29
C THR A 49 -9.09 4.57 -5.43
N SER A 50 -10.38 4.92 -5.55
CA SER A 50 -10.80 6.31 -5.69
C SER A 50 -10.54 7.09 -4.41
N CYS A 51 -10.90 6.52 -3.25
CA CYS A 51 -10.62 7.11 -1.95
C CYS A 51 -9.11 7.34 -1.74
N ALA A 52 -8.27 6.36 -2.07
CA ALA A 52 -6.83 6.47 -1.93
C ALA A 52 -6.26 7.64 -2.76
N VAL A 53 -6.66 7.76 -4.03
CA VAL A 53 -6.23 8.85 -4.91
C VAL A 53 -6.71 10.22 -4.42
N GLU A 54 -7.93 10.31 -3.88
CA GLU A 54 -8.50 11.59 -3.45
C GLU A 54 -8.01 12.05 -2.07
N LYS A 55 -7.82 11.14 -1.12
CA LYS A 55 -7.55 11.48 0.28
C LYS A 55 -6.09 11.32 0.72
N CYS A 56 -5.32 10.53 -0.02
CA CYS A 56 -3.95 10.15 0.37
C CYS A 56 -2.88 10.60 -0.61
N LEU A 57 -3.25 11.13 -1.77
CA LEU A 57 -2.32 11.70 -2.73
C LEU A 57 -2.61 13.18 -2.94
N ASP A 58 -1.58 14.00 -2.80
CA ASP A 58 -1.67 15.42 -3.12
C ASP A 58 -1.64 15.60 -4.65
N ARG A 59 -2.72 16.14 -5.22
CA ARG A 59 -2.87 16.29 -6.68
C ARG A 59 -1.75 17.15 -7.30
N GLY A 60 -1.29 18.19 -6.60
CA GLY A 60 -0.22 19.07 -7.08
C GLY A 60 1.13 18.38 -7.11
N MET A 61 1.45 17.59 -6.07
CA MET A 61 2.64 16.76 -5.98
C MET A 61 2.64 15.65 -7.03
N VAL A 62 1.51 14.93 -7.21
CA VAL A 62 1.38 13.92 -8.27
C VAL A 62 1.55 14.55 -9.66
N GLY A 63 0.92 15.69 -9.90
CA GLY A 63 1.08 16.44 -11.15
C GLY A 63 2.54 16.77 -11.45
N ARG A 64 3.27 17.33 -10.47
CA ARG A 64 4.70 17.62 -10.58
C ARG A 64 5.55 16.39 -10.84
N ILE A 65 5.34 15.30 -10.10
CA ILE A 65 6.07 14.05 -10.32
C ILE A 65 5.89 13.61 -11.76
N ILE A 66 4.66 13.63 -12.27
CA ILE A 66 4.38 13.20 -13.63
C ILE A 66 5.08 14.10 -14.63
N THR A 67 5.02 15.42 -14.49
CA THR A 67 5.55 16.37 -15.49
C THR A 67 7.06 16.59 -15.42
N GLU A 68 7.67 16.47 -14.24
CA GLU A 68 9.08 16.83 -14.00
C GLU A 68 10.02 15.62 -13.93
N SER A 69 9.51 14.41 -13.66
CA SER A 69 10.34 13.19 -13.59
C SER A 69 10.62 12.64 -14.99
N SER A 70 11.79 12.05 -15.19
CA SER A 70 12.07 11.25 -16.39
C SER A 70 11.23 9.96 -16.41
N ARG A 71 11.21 9.26 -17.56
CA ARG A 71 10.48 7.99 -17.71
C ARG A 71 10.93 6.93 -16.69
N ASP A 72 12.23 6.87 -16.41
CA ASP A 72 12.83 5.89 -15.48
C ASP A 72 12.63 6.25 -14.00
N GLU A 73 12.31 7.51 -13.69
CA GLU A 73 12.10 7.97 -12.32
C GLU A 73 10.63 8.02 -11.92
N VAL A 74 9.73 8.31 -12.86
CA VAL A 74 8.31 8.62 -12.58
C VAL A 74 7.62 7.55 -11.76
N PHE A 75 7.90 6.27 -12.01
CA PHE A 75 7.25 5.18 -11.29
C PHE A 75 7.72 5.11 -9.84
N GLY A 76 9.03 5.15 -9.60
CA GLY A 76 9.61 5.19 -8.26
C GLY A 76 9.08 6.38 -7.46
N ASN A 77 9.10 7.56 -8.08
CA ASN A 77 8.63 8.80 -7.46
C ASN A 77 7.13 8.75 -7.11
N LEU A 78 6.29 8.08 -7.93
CA LEU A 78 4.86 7.91 -7.64
C LEU A 78 4.61 6.87 -6.53
N VAL A 79 5.20 5.69 -6.63
CA VAL A 79 4.90 4.59 -5.69
C VAL A 79 5.45 4.85 -4.29
N GLU A 80 6.49 5.66 -4.16
CA GLU A 80 6.96 6.16 -2.86
C GLU A 80 5.95 7.07 -2.15
N LYS A 81 4.93 7.57 -2.86
CA LYS A 81 3.83 8.37 -2.30
C LYS A 81 2.60 7.53 -1.97
N PHE A 82 2.60 6.25 -2.32
CA PHE A 82 1.50 5.35 -1.98
C PHE A 82 1.59 4.99 -0.50
N ASP A 83 0.92 5.80 0.32
CA ASP A 83 0.92 5.66 1.77
C ASP A 83 -0.19 4.71 2.24
N MET A 84 0.18 3.46 2.53
CA MET A 84 -0.74 2.46 3.09
C MET A 84 -1.24 2.82 4.48
N VAL A 85 -0.49 3.60 5.27
CA VAL A 85 -0.95 4.10 6.58
C VAL A 85 -2.06 5.12 6.36
N CYS A 86 -1.91 6.03 5.40
CA CYS A 86 -2.99 6.94 5.02
C CYS A 86 -4.22 6.18 4.52
N ILE A 87 -4.05 5.18 3.64
CA ILE A 87 -5.16 4.38 3.11
C ILE A 87 -5.89 3.66 4.24
N ALA A 88 -5.17 3.04 5.17
CA ALA A 88 -5.75 2.41 6.35
C ALA A 88 -6.54 3.40 7.22
N ALA A 89 -6.00 4.61 7.42
CA ALA A 89 -6.61 5.62 8.28
C ALA A 89 -7.82 6.34 7.64
N LYS A 90 -7.74 6.71 6.35
CA LYS A 90 -8.74 7.55 5.68
C LYS A 90 -9.70 6.79 4.76
N CYS A 91 -9.33 5.58 4.38
CA CYS A 91 -10.06 4.73 3.44
C CYS A 91 -10.27 3.31 4.00
N GLY A 92 -10.22 3.14 5.32
CA GLY A 92 -10.27 1.83 5.99
C GLY A 92 -11.53 1.04 5.66
N ASN A 93 -12.69 1.70 5.55
CA ASN A 93 -13.96 1.05 5.21
C ASN A 93 -13.99 0.52 3.78
N GLU A 94 -13.44 1.26 2.82
CA GLU A 94 -13.33 0.82 1.43
C GLU A 94 -12.23 -0.25 1.28
N CYS A 95 -11.14 -0.09 2.02
CA CYS A 95 -10.02 -1.01 2.04
C CYS A 95 -10.39 -2.39 2.58
N SER A 96 -11.15 -2.46 3.68
CA SER A 96 -11.63 -3.73 4.25
C SER A 96 -12.56 -4.50 3.30
N GLN A 97 -13.26 -3.80 2.42
CA GLN A 97 -14.12 -4.42 1.39
C GLN A 97 -13.35 -4.87 0.15
N CYS A 98 -12.12 -4.37 -0.06
CA CYS A 98 -11.26 -4.79 -1.16
C CYS A 98 -10.31 -5.91 -0.71
N LYS A 99 -10.50 -7.15 -1.18
CA LYS A 99 -9.74 -8.35 -0.74
C LYS A 99 -8.22 -8.11 -0.59
N HIS A 100 -7.59 -7.46 -1.56
CA HIS A 100 -6.14 -7.21 -1.52
C HIS A 100 -5.76 -6.17 -0.48
N CYS A 101 -6.59 -5.14 -0.30
CA CYS A 101 -6.33 -4.09 0.68
C CYS A 101 -6.63 -4.58 2.09
N HIS A 102 -7.70 -5.34 2.27
CA HIS A 102 -8.01 -6.03 3.51
C HIS A 102 -6.85 -6.93 3.96
N TYR A 103 -6.28 -7.72 3.04
CA TYR A 103 -5.07 -8.48 3.30
C TYR A 103 -3.93 -7.61 3.85
N ALA A 104 -3.67 -6.47 3.22
CA ALA A 104 -2.62 -5.55 3.67
C ALA A 104 -2.90 -5.01 5.08
N LEU A 105 -4.16 -4.69 5.41
CA LEU A 105 -4.56 -4.26 6.76
C LEU A 105 -4.28 -5.36 7.80
N GLU A 106 -4.63 -6.60 7.49
CA GLU A 106 -4.37 -7.74 8.37
C GLU A 106 -2.86 -7.91 8.60
N GLN A 107 -2.04 -7.82 7.55
CA GLN A 107 -0.58 -7.97 7.69
C GLN A 107 0.04 -6.82 8.48
N MET A 108 -0.40 -5.58 8.24
CA MET A 108 0.04 -4.42 9.01
C MET A 108 -0.32 -4.57 10.49
N SER A 109 -1.52 -5.08 10.78
CA SER A 109 -1.96 -5.35 12.15
C SER A 109 -1.10 -6.44 12.81
N ALA A 110 -0.87 -7.56 12.13
CA ALA A 110 -0.05 -8.65 12.64
C ALA A 110 1.39 -8.18 12.95
N LEU A 111 2.01 -7.45 12.02
CA LEU A 111 3.36 -6.89 12.20
C LEU A 111 3.44 -5.88 13.35
N ALA A 112 2.40 -5.06 13.55
CA ALA A 112 2.34 -4.10 14.65
C ALA A 112 2.16 -4.78 16.03
N GLN A 113 1.57 -5.98 16.06
CA GLN A 113 1.33 -6.76 17.27
C GLN A 113 2.45 -7.79 17.56
N GLY A 114 3.41 -7.94 16.64
CA GLY A 114 4.44 -8.97 16.71
C GLY A 114 3.89 -10.38 16.46
N GLU A 115 2.73 -10.47 15.81
CA GLU A 115 2.11 -11.72 15.41
C GLU A 115 2.68 -12.23 14.09
N LYS A 116 2.44 -13.51 13.82
CA LYS A 116 2.86 -14.13 12.57
C LYS A 116 1.96 -13.65 11.43
N THR A 117 2.56 -13.15 10.36
CA THR A 117 1.89 -12.85 9.10
C THR A 117 1.42 -14.13 8.40
N SER A 118 0.51 -14.00 7.43
CA SER A 118 0.01 -15.18 6.71
C SER A 118 1.05 -15.79 5.77
N GLY A 119 2.11 -15.05 5.44
CA GLY A 119 3.20 -15.51 4.57
C GLY A 119 2.91 -15.44 3.07
N LEU A 120 1.92 -14.66 2.60
CA LEU A 120 1.69 -14.53 1.15
C LEU A 120 2.67 -13.59 0.46
N CYS A 121 3.36 -12.73 1.23
CA CYS A 121 4.35 -11.80 0.71
C CYS A 121 5.64 -11.90 1.53
N PRO A 122 6.35 -13.04 1.50
CA PRO A 122 7.38 -13.36 2.48
C PRO A 122 8.57 -12.39 2.47
N LYS A 123 9.05 -11.93 1.31
CA LYS A 123 10.15 -10.94 1.27
C LYS A 123 9.68 -9.58 1.77
N LEU A 124 8.50 -9.13 1.35
CA LEU A 124 7.93 -7.86 1.79
C LEU A 124 7.71 -7.86 3.31
N GLU A 125 7.06 -8.88 3.84
CA GLU A 125 6.76 -9.04 5.26
C GLU A 125 8.04 -9.10 6.10
N THR A 126 9.04 -9.87 5.66
CA THR A 126 10.35 -9.94 6.32
C THR A 126 11.07 -8.59 6.28
N CYS A 127 11.04 -7.88 5.15
CA CYS A 127 11.66 -6.57 5.04
C CYS A 127 11.01 -5.55 5.98
N VAL A 128 9.68 -5.51 6.04
CA VAL A 128 8.94 -4.60 6.94
C VAL A 128 9.22 -4.95 8.40
N PHE A 129 9.26 -6.24 8.75
CA PHE A 129 9.64 -6.69 10.09
C PHE A 129 11.04 -6.22 10.47
N ASN A 130 12.02 -6.37 9.57
CA ASN A 130 13.39 -5.87 9.82
C ASN A 130 13.41 -4.36 10.04
N CYS A 131 12.67 -3.59 9.23
CA CYS A 131 12.51 -2.15 9.42
C CYS A 131 11.90 -1.78 10.78
N LEU A 132 10.93 -2.56 11.28
CA LEU A 132 10.34 -2.36 12.60
C LEU A 132 11.34 -2.64 13.73
N THR A 133 12.21 -3.64 13.56
CA THR A 133 13.20 -4.02 14.58
C THR A 133 14.46 -3.15 14.60
N GLU A 134 14.82 -2.51 13.49
CA GLU A 134 16.00 -1.64 13.42
C GLU A 134 15.80 -0.31 14.17
N ASP A 135 14.82 0.48 13.75
CA ASP A 135 14.53 1.80 14.31
C ASP A 135 13.08 2.16 14.00
N VAL A 136 12.19 1.97 14.98
CA VAL A 136 10.75 2.25 14.85
C VAL A 136 10.50 3.71 14.41
N SER A 137 11.37 4.65 14.78
CA SER A 137 11.22 6.05 14.38
C SER A 137 11.45 6.28 12.87
N LYS A 138 12.15 5.36 12.20
CA LYS A 138 12.48 5.41 10.77
C LYS A 138 11.74 4.36 9.96
N VAL A 139 10.81 3.62 10.56
CA VAL A 139 10.12 2.51 9.88
C VAL A 139 9.53 2.93 8.54
N LEU A 140 8.86 4.10 8.47
CA LEU A 140 8.24 4.57 7.23
C LEU A 140 9.27 4.83 6.13
N SER A 141 10.38 5.49 6.49
CA SER A 141 11.48 5.75 5.55
C SER A 141 12.17 4.45 5.11
N CYS A 142 12.38 3.52 6.05
CA CYS A 142 12.96 2.22 5.78
C CYS A 142 12.10 1.41 4.79
N VAL A 143 10.79 1.29 5.07
CA VAL A 143 9.84 0.58 4.22
C VAL A 143 9.77 1.19 2.82
N ALA A 144 9.64 2.52 2.73
CA ALA A 144 9.58 3.22 1.45
C ALA A 144 10.85 3.00 0.60
N THR A 145 12.02 3.06 1.24
CA THR A 145 13.32 2.96 0.54
C THR A 145 13.65 1.54 0.12
N ARG A 146 13.42 0.57 1.02
CA ARG A 146 13.94 -0.81 0.91
C ARG A 146 12.87 -1.82 0.49
N CYS A 147 11.68 -1.74 1.06
CA CYS A 147 10.71 -2.83 0.97
C CYS A 147 9.76 -2.71 -0.21
N ASN A 148 9.50 -1.49 -0.70
CA ASN A 148 8.59 -1.25 -1.83
C ASN A 148 8.91 -2.08 -3.08
N VAL A 149 10.16 -2.44 -3.33
CA VAL A 149 10.54 -3.29 -4.48
C VAL A 149 9.88 -4.67 -4.45
N HIS A 150 9.62 -5.24 -3.26
CA HIS A 150 8.98 -6.54 -3.10
C HIS A 150 7.47 -6.51 -3.42
N CYS A 151 6.89 -5.32 -3.57
CA CYS A 151 5.56 -5.19 -4.16
C CYS A 151 5.54 -5.56 -5.65
N TYR A 152 6.69 -5.44 -6.33
CA TYR A 152 6.77 -5.46 -7.80
C TYR A 152 7.63 -6.59 -8.36
N ASP A 153 8.57 -7.12 -7.57
CA ASP A 153 9.53 -8.16 -7.97
C ASP A 153 8.97 -9.60 -8.07
N GLY A 154 7.65 -9.74 -7.88
CA GLY A 154 6.94 -11.02 -7.89
C GLY A 154 6.61 -11.58 -6.51
N ASP A 155 7.10 -10.99 -5.42
CA ASP A 155 6.85 -11.49 -4.07
C ASP A 155 5.40 -11.30 -3.60
N CYS A 156 4.79 -10.13 -3.85
CA CYS A 156 3.49 -9.80 -3.28
C CYS A 156 2.41 -9.44 -4.34
N PRO A 157 1.67 -10.43 -4.87
CA PRO A 157 0.61 -10.20 -5.86
C PRO A 157 -0.50 -9.24 -5.40
N SER A 158 -0.86 -9.29 -4.11
CA SER A 158 -1.86 -8.40 -3.53
C SER A 158 -1.41 -6.93 -3.55
N CYS A 159 -0.16 -6.68 -3.16
CA CYS A 159 0.43 -5.34 -3.22
C CYS A 159 0.50 -4.84 -4.67
N LYS A 160 1.01 -5.67 -5.59
CA LYS A 160 1.08 -5.32 -7.02
C LYS A 160 -0.30 -4.95 -7.58
N MET A 161 -1.36 -5.66 -7.17
CA MET A 161 -2.71 -5.39 -7.66
C MET A 161 -3.26 -4.04 -7.17
N ILE A 162 -3.09 -3.71 -5.88
CA ILE A 162 -3.54 -2.42 -5.35
C ILE A 162 -2.78 -1.28 -6.03
N SER A 163 -1.45 -1.39 -6.08
CA SER A 163 -0.59 -0.39 -6.71
C SER A 163 -0.96 -0.18 -8.18
N ARG A 164 -1.19 -1.27 -8.94
CA ARG A 164 -1.67 -1.20 -10.33
C ARG A 164 -2.97 -0.42 -10.47
N ARG A 165 -3.92 -0.60 -9.56
CA ARG A 165 -5.21 0.12 -9.59
C ARG A 165 -5.04 1.60 -9.32
N ILE A 166 -4.30 1.95 -8.26
CA ILE A 166 -4.01 3.35 -7.89
C ILE A 166 -3.27 4.04 -9.04
N PHE A 167 -2.18 3.44 -9.53
CA PHE A 167 -1.43 3.95 -10.67
C PHE A 167 -2.32 4.11 -11.90
N SER A 168 -3.14 3.12 -12.23
CA SER A 168 -4.01 3.20 -13.41
C SER A 168 -5.03 4.34 -13.32
N ASN A 169 -5.49 4.67 -12.11
CA ASN A 169 -6.39 5.80 -11.90
C ASN A 169 -5.63 7.13 -12.11
N ILE A 170 -4.46 7.29 -11.48
CA ILE A 170 -3.58 8.45 -11.67
C ILE A 170 -3.22 8.65 -13.14
N CYS A 171 -2.81 7.56 -13.81
CA CYS A 171 -2.41 7.58 -15.20
C CYS A 171 -3.51 8.09 -16.13
N LYS A 172 -4.78 7.71 -15.86
CA LYS A 172 -5.94 8.23 -16.59
C LYS A 172 -6.20 9.70 -16.25
N GLN A 173 -6.21 10.07 -14.96
CA GLN A 173 -6.49 11.43 -14.51
C GLN A 173 -5.49 12.46 -15.07
N HIS A 174 -4.24 12.06 -15.28
CA HIS A 174 -3.16 12.94 -15.73
C HIS A 174 -2.71 12.70 -17.17
N SER A 175 -3.44 11.85 -17.93
CA SER A 175 -3.09 11.48 -19.31
C SER A 175 -1.63 11.07 -19.46
N MET A 176 -1.12 10.25 -18.54
CA MET A 176 0.32 9.94 -18.46
C MET A 176 0.88 9.36 -19.78
N THR A 177 0.09 8.57 -20.50
CA THR A 177 0.53 7.96 -21.77
C THR A 177 0.88 8.97 -22.86
N THR A 178 0.32 10.18 -22.80
CA THR A 178 0.56 11.26 -23.78
C THR A 178 1.58 12.28 -23.30
N GLN A 179 2.13 12.14 -22.10
CA GLN A 179 3.13 13.07 -21.56
C GLN A 179 4.44 12.98 -22.38
N PRO A 180 5.08 14.10 -22.76
CA PRO A 180 6.25 14.12 -23.65
C PRO A 180 7.43 13.24 -23.23
N GLN A 181 7.66 13.12 -21.93
CA GLN A 181 8.71 12.33 -21.28
C GLN A 181 8.34 10.86 -21.11
N ILE A 182 7.05 10.52 -21.20
CA ILE A 182 6.57 9.13 -21.15
C ILE A 182 6.42 8.60 -22.58
N LYS A 183 5.57 9.22 -23.42
CA LYS A 183 5.23 8.77 -24.80
C LYS A 183 5.03 7.25 -24.90
N TYR A 184 3.85 6.80 -24.52
CA TYR A 184 3.54 5.38 -24.50
C TYR A 184 2.30 5.03 -25.34
N GLU A 185 2.50 4.17 -26.33
CA GLU A 185 1.42 3.62 -27.16
C GLU A 185 0.84 2.38 -26.48
N GLY A 186 -0.12 2.59 -25.58
CA GLY A 186 -0.76 1.49 -24.86
C GLY A 186 -1.72 1.94 -23.77
N THR A 187 -2.07 1.03 -22.87
CA THR A 187 -3.02 1.29 -21.78
C THR A 187 -2.29 1.58 -20.47
N CYS A 188 -2.89 2.38 -19.58
CA CYS A 188 -2.33 2.64 -18.25
C CYS A 188 -1.97 1.36 -17.44
N PRO A 189 -2.78 0.29 -17.47
CA PRO A 189 -2.39 -0.96 -16.83
C PRO A 189 -1.17 -1.65 -17.44
N ASN A 190 -0.87 -1.45 -18.73
CA ASN A 190 0.32 -1.99 -19.38
C ASN A 190 1.55 -1.10 -19.12
N LEU A 191 1.36 0.23 -19.14
CA LEU A 191 2.40 1.18 -18.73
C LEU A 191 2.87 0.88 -17.30
N PHE A 192 1.95 0.56 -16.39
CA PHE A 192 2.29 0.12 -15.04
C PHE A 192 3.23 -1.09 -15.04
N MET A 193 2.93 -2.11 -15.87
CA MET A 193 3.72 -3.35 -15.88
C MET A 193 5.15 -3.07 -16.35
N GLU A 194 5.31 -2.32 -17.43
CA GLU A 194 6.62 -1.96 -17.98
C GLU A 194 7.44 -1.14 -16.99
N LEU A 195 6.87 -0.06 -16.45
CA LEU A 195 7.57 0.78 -15.50
C LEU A 195 7.88 0.07 -14.17
N ALA A 196 7.03 -0.87 -13.74
CA ALA A 196 7.29 -1.69 -12.56
C ALA A 196 8.47 -2.65 -12.78
N ASP A 197 8.58 -3.25 -13.96
CA ASP A 197 9.67 -4.14 -14.30
C ASP A 197 11.01 -3.36 -14.40
N ASP A 198 10.99 -2.17 -15.01
CA ASP A 198 12.14 -1.25 -15.04
C ASP A 198 12.58 -0.83 -13.63
N TYR A 199 11.62 -0.46 -12.77
CA TYR A 199 11.87 -0.09 -11.38
C TYR A 199 12.54 -1.22 -10.59
N VAL A 200 12.07 -2.46 -10.75
CA VAL A 200 12.70 -3.64 -10.13
C VAL A 200 14.10 -3.86 -10.66
N ALA A 201 14.32 -3.74 -11.98
CA ALA A 201 15.65 -3.87 -12.58
C ALA A 201 16.64 -2.81 -12.06
N MET A 202 16.19 -1.56 -11.89
CA MET A 202 16.99 -0.48 -11.32
C MET A 202 17.32 -0.71 -9.84
N LYS A 203 16.35 -1.13 -9.02
CA LYS A 203 16.57 -1.40 -7.60
C LYS A 203 17.52 -2.59 -7.38
N LYS A 204 17.42 -3.64 -8.20
CA LYS A 204 18.36 -4.79 -8.14
C LYS A 204 19.81 -4.43 -8.46
N LYS A 205 20.08 -3.35 -9.20
CA LYS A 205 21.46 -2.87 -9.46
C LYS A 205 22.04 -2.05 -8.31
N LYS A 206 21.20 -1.59 -7.37
CA LYS A 206 21.59 -0.75 -6.22
C LYS A 206 21.68 -1.54 -4.90
N LEU A 207 21.28 -2.81 -4.90
CA LEU A 207 21.39 -3.77 -3.80
C LEU A 207 22.59 -4.69 -4.05
#